data_AF-A0A7S1SKT7-F1
#
_entry.id   AF-A0A7S1SKT7-F1
#
_cell.length_a   1.000
_cell.length_b   1.000
_cell.length_c   1.000
_cell.angle_alpha   90.00
_cell.angle_beta   90.00
_cell.angle_gamma   90.00
#
_symmetry.space_group_name_H-M   'P 1'
#
loop_
_entity.id
_entity.type
_entity.pdbx_description
1 polymer ?
#
loop_
_entity_poly.entity_id
_entity_poly.type
_entity_poly.pdbx_seq_one_letter_code
_entity_poly.pdbx_strand_id
1 'polypeptide(L)'
;EVQECETCTLPCQVERPCKHACPKRCHPGQCDPCAQPVESACHCKRTQLNFLCSELATIASGAPYEQKRRLSCGKVCHKQLPNCPHACARTCHAGVCPEEESCEELENVRCPCKRRKEKWACKQIQGALLARDGKRSYTAATILRLLECDTQCGKAASSSLKPSEQTAAAKNETADNAKVGETSAAEYTTLEDSTSRSKLSKADKQREREERRLARLAAQEEADAKKAMKARLQLAKKVLAVLLLIIGGLGCGLILFRVAAPGDL
;
A
#
# COMPACT_ATOMS: atom_id res chain seq x y z
N GLU A 1 -41.54 23.56 59.02
CA GLU A 1 -41.68 23.21 57.59
C GLU A 1 -40.30 23.11 56.98
N VAL A 2 -40.02 22.04 56.23
CA VAL A 2 -38.76 21.94 55.47
C VAL A 2 -38.99 22.72 54.19
N GLN A 3 -38.34 23.87 54.06
CA GLN A 3 -38.44 24.70 52.88
C GLN A 3 -37.79 23.95 51.72
N GLU A 4 -38.60 23.46 50.78
CA GLU A 4 -38.12 22.82 49.56
C GLU A 4 -37.42 23.89 48.71
N CYS A 5 -36.09 23.81 48.64
CA CYS A 5 -35.31 24.72 47.82
C CYS A 5 -35.65 24.52 46.34
N GLU A 6 -35.97 25.62 45.65
CA GLU A 6 -36.16 25.61 44.20
C GLU A 6 -34.89 25.17 43.47
N THR A 7 -35.06 24.50 42.32
CA THR A 7 -33.93 24.01 41.52
C THR A 7 -33.19 25.20 40.88
N CYS A 8 -31.89 25.31 41.13
CA CYS A 8 -31.08 26.41 40.59
C CYS A 8 -31.07 26.41 39.06
N THR A 9 -31.47 27.54 38.45
CA THR A 9 -31.55 27.69 36.99
C THR A 9 -30.30 28.32 36.37
N LEU A 10 -29.35 28.77 37.18
CA LEU A 10 -28.11 29.39 36.72
C LEU A 10 -27.26 28.41 35.90
N PRO A 11 -26.45 28.89 34.93
CA PRO A 11 -25.50 28.04 34.24
C PRO A 11 -24.45 27.50 35.22
N CYS A 12 -23.88 26.34 34.92
CA CYS A 12 -22.77 25.82 35.71
C CYS A 12 -21.55 26.74 35.60
N GLN A 13 -21.02 27.19 36.75
CA GLN A 13 -19.88 28.11 36.86
C GLN A 13 -18.54 27.38 37.10
N VAL A 14 -18.53 26.05 37.08
CA VAL A 14 -17.33 25.26 37.30
C VAL A 14 -16.39 25.40 36.11
N GLU A 15 -15.17 25.88 36.37
CA GLU A 15 -14.12 26.01 35.36
C GLU A 15 -13.68 24.63 34.85
N ARG A 16 -13.57 24.52 33.52
CA ARG A 16 -13.13 23.31 32.84
C ARG A 16 -11.67 23.49 32.38
N PRO A 17 -10.90 22.40 32.20
CA PRO A 17 -9.55 22.47 31.64
C PRO A 17 -9.54 22.94 30.17
N CYS A 18 -10.70 22.95 29.51
CA CYS A 18 -10.89 23.50 28.18
C CYS A 18 -11.69 24.81 28.25
N LYS A 19 -11.56 25.67 27.22
CA LYS A 19 -12.26 26.97 27.11
C LYS A 19 -13.77 26.88 26.84
N HIS A 20 -14.36 25.68 26.88
CA HIS A 20 -15.78 25.45 26.60
C HIS A 20 -16.60 25.46 27.87
N ALA A 21 -17.74 26.17 27.85
CA ALA A 21 -18.69 26.18 28.96
C ALA A 21 -19.42 24.84 29.10
N CYS A 22 -19.85 24.51 30.32
CA CYS A 22 -20.70 23.34 30.57
C CYS A 22 -22.09 23.58 29.97
N PRO A 23 -22.66 22.63 29.20
CA PRO A 23 -24.00 22.78 28.62
C PRO A 23 -25.13 22.61 29.66
N LYS A 24 -24.82 22.09 30.86
CA LYS A 24 -25.79 21.90 31.94
C LYS A 24 -25.91 23.15 32.82
N ARG A 25 -27.09 23.30 33.43
CA ARG A 25 -27.33 24.24 34.53
C ARG A 25 -26.54 23.80 35.77
N CYS A 26 -26.60 24.61 36.83
CA CYS A 26 -26.06 24.29 38.13
C CYS A 26 -26.47 22.85 38.52
N HIS A 27 -25.47 22.02 38.79
CA HIS A 27 -25.66 20.62 39.10
C HIS A 27 -24.72 20.24 40.24
N PRO A 28 -25.11 19.27 41.08
CA PRO A 28 -24.20 18.70 42.06
C PRO A 28 -23.13 17.86 41.35
N GLY A 29 -21.94 17.78 41.96
CA GLY A 29 -20.85 16.93 41.48
C GLY A 29 -20.03 17.50 40.33
N GLN A 30 -19.20 16.64 39.72
CA GLN A 30 -18.28 17.02 38.65
C GLN A 30 -19.00 17.19 37.31
N CYS A 31 -18.47 18.08 36.48
CA CYS A 31 -18.93 18.29 35.12
C CYS A 31 -18.66 17.06 34.23
N ASP A 32 -19.62 16.71 33.35
CA ASP A 32 -19.39 15.69 32.32
C ASP A 32 -18.25 16.10 31.36
N PRO A 33 -17.55 15.15 30.72
CA PRO A 33 -16.53 15.44 29.72
C PRO A 33 -17.04 16.39 28.62
N CYS A 34 -16.15 17.25 28.12
CA CYS A 34 -16.53 18.20 27.08
C CYS A 34 -16.86 17.49 25.76
N ALA A 35 -18.09 17.66 25.29
CA ALA A 35 -18.61 17.09 24.04
C ALA A 35 -18.63 18.12 22.89
N GLN A 36 -17.92 19.24 23.02
CA GLN A 36 -17.78 20.19 21.90
C GLN A 36 -16.89 19.59 20.81
N PRO A 37 -17.32 19.63 19.54
CA PRO A 37 -16.50 19.16 18.42
C PRO A 37 -15.31 20.10 18.23
N VAL A 38 -14.13 19.51 18.04
CA VAL A 38 -12.88 20.21 17.76
C VAL A 38 -12.17 19.54 16.60
N GLU A 39 -11.55 20.36 15.76
CA GLU A 39 -10.76 19.89 14.63
C GLU A 39 -9.29 19.72 15.03
N SER A 40 -8.67 18.65 14.52
CA SER A 40 -7.24 18.40 14.65
C SER A 40 -6.65 18.00 13.31
N ALA A 41 -5.45 18.49 13.01
CA ALA A 41 -4.77 18.16 11.77
C ALA A 41 -4.30 16.69 11.78
N CYS A 42 -4.63 15.96 10.73
CA CYS A 42 -4.06 14.65 10.46
C CYS A 42 -2.53 14.73 10.25
N HIS A 43 -1.79 13.64 10.48
CA HIS A 43 -0.34 13.59 10.21
C HIS A 43 0.04 13.98 8.77
N CYS A 44 -0.84 13.73 7.79
CA CYS A 44 -0.61 14.13 6.40
C CYS A 44 -0.82 15.63 6.15
N LYS A 45 -1.41 16.38 7.10
CA LYS A 45 -1.76 17.81 7.03
C LYS A 45 -2.75 18.20 5.92
N ARG A 46 -3.33 17.22 5.22
CA ARG A 46 -4.32 17.43 4.14
C ARG A 46 -5.76 17.20 4.58
N THR A 47 -5.96 16.62 5.75
CA THR A 47 -7.27 16.25 6.27
C THR A 47 -7.39 16.78 7.69
N GLN A 48 -8.52 17.43 7.98
CA GLN A 48 -8.92 17.75 9.35
C GLN A 48 -9.74 16.59 9.91
N LEU A 49 -9.38 16.15 11.11
CA LEU A 49 -10.07 15.11 11.85
C LEU A 49 -10.95 15.78 12.91
N ASN A 50 -12.19 15.33 13.04
CA ASN A 50 -13.13 15.83 14.03
C ASN A 50 -13.13 14.92 15.25
N PHE A 51 -12.97 15.50 16.43
CA PHE A 51 -13.00 14.81 17.71
C PHE A 51 -13.86 15.58 18.70
N LEU A 52 -14.29 14.92 19.78
CA LEU A 52 -14.78 15.67 20.94
C LEU A 52 -13.58 16.28 21.68
N CYS A 53 -13.77 17.45 22.29
CA CYS A 53 -12.71 18.15 23.01
C CYS A 53 -12.07 17.28 24.10
N SER A 54 -12.89 16.52 24.84
CA SER A 54 -12.41 15.55 25.83
C SER A 54 -11.63 14.39 25.22
N GLU A 55 -12.07 13.87 24.06
CA GLU A 55 -11.35 12.81 23.34
C GLU A 55 -10.00 13.29 22.86
N LEU A 56 -9.91 14.49 22.27
CA LEU A 56 -8.66 15.04 21.79
C LEU A 56 -7.67 15.28 22.92
N ALA A 57 -8.13 15.76 24.07
CA ALA A 57 -7.30 15.90 25.27
C ALA A 57 -6.73 14.56 25.73
N THR A 58 -7.55 13.50 25.69
CA THR A 58 -7.14 12.13 26.04
C THR A 58 -6.16 11.54 25.03
N ILE A 59 -6.35 11.82 23.74
CA ILE A 59 -5.42 11.41 22.67
C ILE A 59 -4.07 12.13 22.84
N ALA A 60 -4.07 13.40 23.22
CA ALA A 60 -2.87 14.20 23.42
C ALA A 60 -2.06 13.78 24.65
N SER A 61 -2.71 13.36 25.74
CA SER A 61 -2.06 12.87 26.97
C SER A 61 -1.82 11.36 27.00
N GLY A 62 -2.35 10.63 26.01
CA GLY A 62 -2.26 9.17 25.93
C GLY A 62 -0.91 8.64 25.44
N ALA A 63 -0.84 7.32 25.27
CA ALA A 63 0.36 6.65 24.78
C ALA A 63 0.70 7.09 23.33
N PRO A 64 1.99 7.24 22.98
CA PRO A 64 2.40 7.68 21.64
C PRO A 64 1.84 6.83 20.48
N TYR A 65 1.64 5.53 20.70
CA TYR A 65 1.04 4.63 19.71
C TYR A 65 -0.42 4.99 19.39
N GLU A 66 -1.23 5.25 20.42
CA GLU A 66 -2.63 5.64 20.25
C GLU A 66 -2.74 7.00 19.55
N GLN A 67 -1.91 7.96 19.93
CA GLN A 67 -1.85 9.26 19.26
C GLN A 67 -1.52 9.12 17.77
N LYS A 68 -0.52 8.29 17.43
CA LYS A 68 -0.16 8.01 16.03
C LYS A 68 -1.31 7.40 15.25
N ARG A 69 -2.06 6.47 15.85
CA ARG A 69 -3.17 5.77 15.22
C ARG A 69 -4.41 6.66 15.06
N ARG A 70 -4.79 7.40 16.10
CA ARG A 70 -6.01 8.22 16.15
C ARG A 70 -5.90 9.49 15.31
N LEU A 71 -4.72 10.10 15.21
CA LEU A 71 -4.48 11.29 14.38
C LEU A 71 -4.11 10.94 12.92
N SER A 72 -4.39 9.71 12.48
CA SER A 72 -4.21 9.28 11.09
C SER A 72 -5.56 9.18 10.38
N CYS A 73 -5.64 9.68 9.15
CA CYS A 73 -6.85 9.54 8.32
C CYS A 73 -7.02 8.13 7.73
N GLY A 74 -6.06 7.22 7.95
CA GLY A 74 -6.11 5.84 7.45
C GLY A 74 -5.93 5.69 5.94
N LYS A 75 -5.81 6.78 5.19
CA LYS A 75 -5.52 6.78 3.74
C LYS A 75 -4.02 6.70 3.49
N VAL A 76 -3.62 6.42 2.25
CA VAL A 76 -2.21 6.46 1.83
C VAL A 76 -1.65 7.89 1.99
N CYS A 77 -0.41 8.02 2.44
CA CYS A 77 0.22 9.28 2.81
C CYS A 77 0.31 10.25 1.61
N HIS A 78 0.59 9.74 0.41
CA HIS A 78 0.73 10.53 -0.82
C HIS A 78 1.68 11.74 -0.68
N LYS A 79 2.59 11.71 0.30
CA LYS A 79 3.65 12.72 0.47
C LYS A 79 4.77 12.38 -0.50
N GLN A 80 5.27 13.37 -1.23
CA GLN A 80 6.43 13.15 -2.10
C GLN A 80 7.64 12.84 -1.24
N LEU A 81 8.35 11.77 -1.60
CA LEU A 81 9.58 11.37 -0.93
C LEU A 81 10.72 12.34 -1.32
N PRO A 82 11.65 12.64 -0.41
CA PRO A 82 12.84 13.38 -0.77
C PRO A 82 13.72 12.51 -1.67
N ASN A 83 14.33 13.12 -2.69
CA ASN A 83 15.25 12.47 -3.64
C ASN A 83 14.63 11.50 -4.66
N CYS A 84 13.30 11.35 -4.73
CA CYS A 84 12.66 10.69 -5.86
C CYS A 84 11.31 11.34 -6.20
N PRO A 85 10.81 11.19 -7.45
CA PRO A 85 9.51 11.71 -7.84
C PRO A 85 8.32 10.88 -7.30
N HIS A 86 8.58 9.83 -6.52
CA HIS A 86 7.55 8.93 -6.02
C HIS A 86 6.84 9.46 -4.78
N ALA A 87 5.58 9.08 -4.63
CA ALA A 87 4.79 9.36 -3.44
C ALA A 87 4.86 8.18 -2.47
N CYS A 88 4.94 8.46 -1.17
CA CYS A 88 4.91 7.47 -0.11
C CYS A 88 3.66 6.59 -0.23
N ALA A 89 3.88 5.28 -0.35
CA ALA A 89 2.82 4.28 -0.50
C ALA A 89 2.27 3.79 0.85
N ARG A 90 2.88 4.20 1.96
CA ARG A 90 2.41 3.83 3.30
C ARG A 90 1.12 4.54 3.68
N THR A 91 0.36 3.87 4.53
CA THR A 91 -0.74 4.50 5.26
C THR A 91 -0.25 5.73 6.02
N CYS A 92 -1.09 6.75 6.13
CA CYS A 92 -0.80 7.99 6.83
C CYS A 92 -0.19 7.69 8.20
N HIS A 93 1.02 8.20 8.38
CA HIS A 93 1.88 7.91 9.51
C HIS A 93 2.38 9.23 10.09
N ALA A 94 2.75 9.22 11.36
CA ALA A 94 3.40 10.36 11.99
C ALA A 94 4.86 10.48 11.51
N GLY A 95 5.36 11.71 11.46
CA GLY A 95 6.77 12.00 11.19
C GLY A 95 7.20 11.79 9.74
N VAL A 96 8.48 11.46 9.60
CA VAL A 96 9.22 11.25 8.35
C VAL A 96 8.74 9.97 7.65
N CYS A 97 8.73 9.93 6.32
CA CYS A 97 8.32 8.72 5.60
C CYS A 97 9.37 7.61 5.78
N PRO A 98 8.96 6.34 5.98
CA PRO A 98 9.93 5.25 6.11
C PRO A 98 10.59 4.90 4.76
N GLU A 99 9.95 5.25 3.65
CA GLU A 99 10.41 4.95 2.28
C GLU A 99 11.41 5.99 1.72
N GLU A 100 11.80 7.01 2.50
CA GLU A 100 12.71 8.06 2.04
C GLU A 100 14.09 7.52 1.66
N GLU A 101 14.55 6.46 2.34
CA GLU A 101 15.85 5.85 2.08
C GLU A 101 15.77 4.52 1.31
N SER A 102 14.56 4.00 1.06
CA SER A 102 14.37 2.67 0.50
C SER A 102 13.16 2.56 -0.42
N CYS A 103 12.97 3.54 -1.31
CA CYS A 103 11.92 3.46 -2.32
C CYS A 103 12.16 2.26 -3.26
N GLU A 104 11.18 1.38 -3.38
CA GLU A 104 11.24 0.14 -4.17
C GLU A 104 10.46 0.22 -5.49
N GLU A 105 9.94 1.39 -5.84
CA GLU A 105 9.20 1.61 -7.07
C GLU A 105 10.10 1.37 -8.29
N LEU A 106 9.56 0.72 -9.33
CA LEU A 106 10.35 0.30 -10.50
C LEU A 106 10.26 1.35 -11.60
N GLU A 107 11.41 1.85 -12.02
CA GLU A 107 11.53 2.81 -13.12
C GLU A 107 12.34 2.25 -14.28
N ASN A 108 12.09 2.79 -15.46
CA ASN A 108 12.70 2.32 -16.68
C ASN A 108 13.96 3.12 -17.02
N VAL A 109 15.13 2.50 -16.82
CA VAL A 109 16.43 3.06 -17.28
C VAL A 109 16.67 2.71 -18.74
N ARG A 110 17.36 3.59 -19.47
CA ARG A 110 17.71 3.38 -20.89
C ARG A 110 19.15 3.75 -21.18
N CYS A 111 19.72 3.13 -22.21
CA CYS A 111 21.01 3.55 -22.76
C CYS A 111 20.91 4.95 -23.41
N PRO A 112 22.04 5.66 -23.62
CA PRO A 112 22.09 6.87 -24.43
C PRO A 112 21.50 6.68 -25.84
N CYS A 113 21.68 5.48 -26.39
CA CYS A 113 21.16 5.05 -27.68
C CYS A 113 19.65 4.76 -27.73
N LYS A 114 18.96 4.79 -26.58
CA LYS A 114 17.53 4.44 -26.37
C LYS A 114 17.08 3.02 -26.78
N ARG A 115 17.99 2.15 -27.27
CA ARG A 115 17.70 0.77 -27.72
C ARG A 115 17.50 -0.21 -26.57
N ARG A 116 18.34 -0.13 -25.54
CA ARG A 116 18.19 -0.93 -24.33
C ARG A 116 17.32 -0.23 -23.30
N LYS A 117 16.47 -1.03 -22.65
CA LYS A 117 15.56 -0.61 -21.58
C LYS A 117 15.56 -1.69 -20.51
N GLU A 118 15.75 -1.29 -19.26
CA GLU A 118 15.74 -2.19 -18.11
C GLU A 118 14.91 -1.58 -16.97
N LYS A 119 14.35 -2.42 -16.12
CA LYS A 119 13.58 -1.98 -14.94
C LYS A 119 14.47 -2.02 -13.72
N TRP A 120 14.73 -0.87 -13.11
CA TRP A 120 15.51 -0.76 -11.88
C TRP A 120 14.63 -0.22 -10.76
N ALA A 121 14.86 -0.67 -9.53
CA ALA A 121 14.23 -0.07 -8.36
C ALA A 121 14.77 1.33 -8.12
N CYS A 122 13.94 2.23 -7.59
CA CYS A 122 14.32 3.60 -7.26
C CYS A 122 15.60 3.65 -6.41
N LYS A 123 15.72 2.79 -5.39
CA LYS A 123 16.97 2.66 -4.60
C LYS A 123 18.22 2.35 -5.44
N GLN A 124 18.09 1.52 -6.47
CA GLN A 124 19.20 1.19 -7.38
C GLN A 124 19.56 2.39 -8.26
N ILE A 125 18.56 3.12 -8.76
CA ILE A 125 18.74 4.33 -9.56
C ILE A 125 19.43 5.43 -8.73
N GLN A 126 18.96 5.66 -7.51
CA GLN A 126 19.56 6.62 -6.58
C GLN A 126 21.02 6.25 -6.25
N GLY A 127 21.30 4.96 -6.04
CA GLY A 127 22.66 4.47 -5.81
C GLY A 127 23.59 4.69 -7.01
N ALA A 128 23.12 4.38 -8.22
CA ALA A 128 23.89 4.58 -9.45
C ALA A 128 24.14 6.07 -9.75
N LEU A 129 23.16 6.95 -9.48
CA LEU A 129 23.34 8.40 -9.65
C LEU A 129 24.23 9.01 -8.58
N LEU A 130 24.19 8.49 -7.35
CA LEU A 130 25.12 8.89 -6.30
C LEU A 130 26.57 8.53 -6.68
N ALA A 131 26.79 7.35 -7.26
CA ALA A 131 28.10 6.93 -7.73
C ALA A 131 28.60 7.76 -8.94
N ARG A 132 27.69 8.21 -9.81
CA ARG A 132 28.05 8.91 -11.05
C ARG A 132 28.18 10.43 -10.90
N ASP A 133 27.18 11.05 -10.27
CA ASP A 133 27.00 12.51 -10.23
C ASP A 133 26.99 13.05 -8.78
N GLY A 134 27.13 12.19 -7.76
CA GLY A 134 27.10 12.58 -6.35
C GLY A 134 25.72 12.98 -5.81
N LYS A 135 24.65 12.77 -6.60
CA LYS A 135 23.27 13.15 -6.24
C LYS A 135 22.34 11.95 -6.22
N ARG A 136 21.47 11.89 -5.20
CA ARG A 136 20.40 10.87 -5.13
C ARG A 136 19.14 11.29 -5.89
N SER A 137 18.89 12.60 -6.01
CA SER A 137 17.71 13.10 -6.70
C SER A 137 17.83 12.89 -8.21
N TYR A 138 16.71 12.54 -8.83
CA TYR A 138 16.67 12.28 -10.26
C TYR A 138 15.39 12.79 -10.91
N THR A 139 15.50 13.09 -12.20
CA THR A 139 14.37 13.39 -13.08
C THR A 139 14.32 12.35 -14.20
N ALA A 140 13.22 12.32 -14.97
CA ALA A 140 13.13 11.46 -16.14
C ALA A 140 14.31 11.65 -17.12
N ALA A 141 14.88 12.86 -17.19
CA ALA A 141 16.06 13.14 -18.01
C ALA A 141 17.35 12.56 -17.41
N THR A 142 17.49 12.55 -16.08
CA THR A 142 18.67 12.05 -15.38
C THR A 142 18.75 10.52 -15.39
N ILE A 143 17.60 9.82 -15.38
CA ILE A 143 17.53 8.35 -15.48
C ILE A 143 17.91 7.87 -16.90
N LEU A 144 17.73 8.72 -17.91
CA LEU A 144 18.24 8.43 -19.25
C LEU A 144 19.77 8.43 -19.19
N ARG A 145 20.41 7.39 -19.74
CA ARG A 145 21.87 7.18 -19.78
C ARG A 145 22.49 6.52 -18.55
N LEU A 146 21.68 6.01 -17.63
CA LEU A 146 22.21 5.21 -16.51
C LEU A 146 22.68 3.81 -16.96
N LEU A 147 22.15 3.32 -18.08
CA LEU A 147 22.53 2.04 -18.67
C LEU A 147 23.61 2.24 -19.74
N GLU A 148 24.62 1.39 -19.73
CA GLU A 148 25.67 1.39 -20.75
C GLU A 148 25.20 0.71 -22.05
N CYS A 149 25.77 1.15 -23.18
CA CYS A 149 25.58 0.48 -24.46
C CYS A 149 26.36 -0.84 -24.46
N ASP A 150 25.71 -1.93 -24.89
CA ASP A 150 26.39 -3.19 -25.16
C ASP A 150 26.83 -3.29 -26.64
N THR A 151 27.49 -4.39 -26.99
CA THR A 151 27.99 -4.65 -28.36
C THR A 151 26.85 -4.76 -29.39
N GLN A 152 25.61 -5.01 -28.95
CA GLN A 152 24.41 -5.00 -29.80
C GLN A 152 23.91 -3.57 -30.05
N CYS A 153 24.09 -2.66 -29.08
CA CYS A 153 23.79 -1.25 -29.24
C CYS A 153 24.74 -0.54 -30.22
N GLY A 154 26.04 -0.90 -30.25
CA GLY A 154 27.04 -0.23 -31.08
C GLY A 154 26.89 -0.43 -32.60
N LYS A 155 26.37 -1.58 -33.03
CA LYS A 155 26.35 -1.98 -34.46
C LYS A 155 25.29 -1.29 -35.32
N ALA A 156 24.30 -0.62 -34.71
CA ALA A 156 23.26 0.10 -35.44
C ALA A 156 23.43 1.63 -35.40
N ALA A 157 24.52 2.16 -34.84
CA ALA A 157 24.81 3.62 -34.86
C ALA A 157 25.24 4.15 -36.24
N SER A 158 25.48 3.26 -37.22
CA SER A 158 25.95 3.61 -38.57
C SER A 158 24.85 3.87 -39.60
N SER A 159 23.55 3.74 -39.26
CA SER A 159 22.46 3.85 -40.26
C SER A 159 21.56 5.08 -40.10
N SER A 160 21.98 6.13 -39.38
CA SER A 160 21.18 7.37 -39.29
C SER A 160 22.05 8.61 -39.19
N LEU A 161 22.79 8.89 -40.26
CA LEU A 161 23.19 10.25 -40.63
C LEU A 161 22.62 10.52 -42.02
N LYS A 162 21.47 11.21 -42.07
CA LYS A 162 21.18 12.13 -43.18
C LYS A 162 20.94 13.50 -42.55
N PRO A 163 21.71 14.53 -42.93
CA PRO A 163 21.42 15.91 -42.56
C PRO A 163 20.18 16.37 -43.35
N SER A 164 19.23 17.01 -42.70
CA SER A 164 18.26 17.88 -43.37
C SER A 164 18.18 19.19 -42.60
N GLU A 165 18.70 20.23 -43.24
CA GLU A 165 18.63 21.64 -42.89
C GLU A 165 17.18 22.13 -42.74
N GLN A 166 17.06 23.18 -41.94
CA GLN A 166 15.82 23.82 -41.49
C GLN A 166 15.18 24.69 -42.57
N THR A 167 13.86 24.84 -42.51
CA THR A 167 13.03 26.07 -42.51
C THR A 167 11.60 25.68 -42.90
N ALA A 168 10.50 26.31 -42.50
CA ALA A 168 10.05 27.16 -41.39
C ALA A 168 8.50 27.20 -41.54
N ALA A 169 7.75 27.26 -40.43
CA ALA A 169 6.42 27.90 -40.22
C ALA A 169 5.31 27.82 -41.33
N ALA A 170 4.00 27.65 -41.09
CA ALA A 170 3.13 27.58 -39.90
C ALA A 170 1.66 27.42 -40.39
N LYS A 171 0.78 26.83 -39.55
CA LYS A 171 -0.71 26.99 -39.47
C LYS A 171 -1.54 26.45 -40.67
N ASN A 172 -2.78 25.94 -40.57
CA ASN A 172 -3.75 25.76 -39.49
C ASN A 172 -4.76 24.64 -39.87
N GLU A 173 -5.32 23.99 -38.85
CA GLU A 173 -6.71 23.46 -38.67
C GLU A 173 -7.66 23.23 -39.87
N THR A 174 -8.17 22.00 -40.06
CA THR A 174 -9.53 21.50 -39.67
C THR A 174 -10.04 20.30 -40.51
N ALA A 175 -10.65 19.36 -39.77
CA ALA A 175 -11.86 18.55 -39.99
C ALA A 175 -12.25 17.87 -41.34
N ASP A 176 -12.64 16.59 -41.15
CA ASP A 176 -13.77 15.85 -41.73
C ASP A 176 -13.77 15.27 -43.17
N ASN A 177 -13.74 13.93 -43.18
CA ASN A 177 -14.70 13.00 -43.80
C ASN A 177 -14.52 12.47 -45.24
N ALA A 178 -14.80 11.14 -45.32
CA ALA A 178 -15.35 10.37 -46.43
C ALA A 178 -14.47 10.20 -47.69
N LYS A 179 -14.48 9.11 -48.48
CA LYS A 179 -15.12 7.79 -48.47
C LYS A 179 -14.68 7.12 -49.80
N VAL A 180 -14.26 5.84 -49.75
CA VAL A 180 -14.37 4.77 -50.78
C VAL A 180 -13.57 4.83 -52.10
N GLY A 181 -13.06 3.64 -52.48
CA GLY A 181 -12.97 3.15 -53.87
C GLY A 181 -11.53 2.96 -54.37
N GLU A 182 -10.85 1.83 -54.12
CA GLU A 182 -10.79 0.61 -54.96
C GLU A 182 -10.48 0.86 -56.45
N THR A 183 -9.33 0.34 -56.93
CA THR A 183 -9.29 -0.58 -58.10
C THR A 183 -7.96 -1.34 -58.22
N SER A 184 -8.12 -2.65 -58.45
CA SER A 184 -7.33 -3.60 -59.27
C SER A 184 -5.84 -3.84 -58.94
N ALA A 185 -5.45 -5.02 -58.44
CA ALA A 185 -5.39 -6.35 -59.08
C ALA A 185 -4.18 -6.54 -60.01
N ALA A 186 -3.18 -7.27 -59.51
CA ALA A 186 -2.31 -8.15 -60.28
C ALA A 186 -1.72 -9.21 -59.34
N GLU A 187 -2.13 -10.45 -59.57
CA GLU A 187 -1.62 -11.69 -58.98
C GLU A 187 -0.12 -11.90 -59.24
N TYR A 188 0.60 -12.39 -58.22
CA TYR A 188 1.60 -13.43 -58.41
C TYR A 188 1.73 -14.26 -57.12
N THR A 189 1.50 -15.55 -57.27
CA THR A 189 1.61 -16.58 -56.24
C THR A 189 3.07 -16.98 -56.01
N THR A 190 3.52 -16.95 -54.77
CA THR A 190 4.60 -17.84 -54.31
C THR A 190 4.35 -18.24 -52.86
N LEU A 191 4.33 -19.55 -52.65
CA LEU A 191 4.09 -20.25 -51.39
C LEU A 191 5.30 -20.08 -50.46
N GLU A 192 5.14 -19.43 -49.30
CA GLU A 192 6.03 -19.63 -48.15
C GLU A 192 5.25 -19.58 -46.81
N ASP A 193 5.54 -20.61 -46.03
CA ASP A 193 5.11 -20.91 -44.66
C ASP A 193 5.23 -19.69 -43.73
N SER A 194 4.11 -19.20 -43.20
CA SER A 194 4.10 -18.13 -42.20
C SER A 194 3.06 -18.38 -41.11
N THR A 195 3.60 -18.61 -39.90
CA THR A 195 2.87 -18.67 -38.64
C THR A 195 2.04 -17.39 -38.46
N SER A 196 0.75 -17.50 -38.74
CA SER A 196 -0.21 -16.40 -38.66
C SER A 196 -0.58 -16.16 -37.19
N ARG A 197 0.00 -15.12 -36.59
CA ARG A 197 -0.56 -14.51 -35.36
C ARG A 197 -1.93 -13.93 -35.69
N SER A 198 -2.97 -14.75 -35.54
CA SER A 198 -4.36 -14.33 -35.66
C SER A 198 -4.63 -13.19 -34.67
N LYS A 199 -5.11 -12.05 -35.18
CA LYS A 199 -5.59 -10.93 -34.36
C LYS A 199 -6.84 -11.39 -33.59
N LEU A 200 -6.65 -11.93 -32.38
CA LEU A 200 -7.74 -12.34 -31.48
C LEU A 200 -8.72 -11.18 -31.27
N SER A 201 -10.02 -11.48 -31.37
CA SER A 201 -11.09 -10.52 -31.16
C SER A 201 -11.03 -9.96 -29.74
N LYS A 202 -11.59 -8.76 -29.53
CA LYS A 202 -11.72 -8.17 -28.18
C LYS A 202 -12.47 -9.13 -27.24
N ALA A 203 -13.43 -9.90 -27.76
CA ALA A 203 -14.17 -10.91 -27.01
C ALA A 203 -13.28 -12.06 -26.52
N ASP A 204 -12.38 -12.58 -27.38
CA ASP A 204 -11.49 -13.68 -27.01
C ASP A 204 -10.50 -13.26 -25.92
N LYS A 205 -9.97 -12.03 -26.02
CA LYS A 205 -9.11 -11.44 -24.98
C LYS A 205 -9.83 -11.27 -23.64
N GLN A 206 -11.14 -11.01 -23.68
CA GLN A 206 -11.95 -10.88 -22.47
C GLN A 206 -12.20 -12.25 -21.83
N ARG A 207 -12.52 -13.27 -22.65
CA ARG A 207 -12.65 -14.66 -22.19
C ARG A 207 -11.35 -15.20 -21.58
N GLU A 208 -10.21 -14.94 -22.21
CA GLU A 208 -8.90 -15.35 -21.67
C GLU A 208 -8.61 -14.70 -20.31
N ARG A 209 -8.97 -13.41 -20.14
CA ARG A 209 -8.83 -12.72 -18.85
C ARG A 209 -9.75 -13.29 -17.77
N GLU A 210 -10.98 -13.63 -18.15
CA GLU A 210 -11.96 -14.23 -17.26
C GLU A 210 -11.54 -15.65 -16.84
N GLU A 211 -11.07 -16.46 -17.77
CA GLU A 211 -10.53 -17.80 -17.51
C GLU A 211 -9.32 -17.74 -16.57
N ARG A 212 -8.38 -16.80 -16.80
CA ARG A 212 -7.26 -16.54 -15.88
C ARG A 212 -7.73 -16.11 -14.49
N ARG A 213 -8.83 -15.36 -14.39
CA ARG A 213 -9.43 -14.96 -13.10
C ARG A 213 -10.03 -16.17 -12.38
N LEU A 214 -10.78 -17.02 -13.09
CA LEU A 214 -11.37 -18.25 -12.55
C LEU A 214 -10.29 -19.24 -12.09
N ALA A 215 -9.23 -19.42 -12.88
CA ALA A 215 -8.10 -20.28 -12.53
C ALA A 215 -7.39 -19.81 -11.24
N ARG A 216 -7.26 -18.48 -11.03
CA ARG A 216 -6.70 -17.93 -9.79
C ARG A 216 -7.58 -18.17 -8.57
N LEU A 217 -8.90 -18.07 -8.74
CA LEU A 217 -9.86 -18.35 -7.66
C LEU A 217 -9.81 -19.83 -7.27
N ALA A 218 -9.82 -20.74 -8.24
CA ALA A 218 -9.68 -22.18 -7.99
C ALA A 218 -8.36 -22.51 -7.27
N ALA A 219 -7.24 -21.93 -7.70
CA ALA A 219 -5.95 -22.13 -7.05
C ALA A 219 -5.92 -21.59 -5.61
N GLN A 220 -6.62 -20.49 -5.34
CA GLN A 220 -6.75 -19.94 -3.99
C GLN A 220 -7.57 -20.86 -3.08
N GLU A 221 -8.69 -21.39 -3.56
CA GLU A 221 -9.53 -22.34 -2.82
C GLU A 221 -8.74 -23.61 -2.46
N GLU A 222 -7.96 -24.16 -3.40
CA GLU A 222 -7.09 -25.30 -3.12
C GLU A 222 -6.02 -24.98 -2.06
N ALA A 223 -5.42 -23.79 -2.13
CA ALA A 223 -4.40 -23.36 -1.17
C ALA A 223 -5.01 -23.21 0.24
N ASP A 224 -6.21 -22.66 0.33
CA ASP A 224 -6.92 -22.46 1.59
C ASP A 224 -7.42 -23.80 2.16
N ALA A 225 -7.87 -24.74 1.33
CA ALA A 225 -8.17 -26.11 1.74
C ALA A 225 -6.93 -26.83 2.31
N LYS A 226 -5.77 -26.71 1.63
CA LYS A 226 -4.49 -27.27 2.12
C LYS A 226 -4.06 -26.65 3.45
N LYS A 227 -4.23 -25.34 3.63
CA LYS A 227 -3.96 -24.66 4.92
C LYS A 227 -4.90 -25.16 6.02
N ALA A 228 -6.19 -25.31 5.73
CA ALA A 228 -7.18 -25.81 6.68
C ALA A 228 -6.88 -27.25 7.12
N MET A 229 -6.50 -28.13 6.19
CA MET A 229 -6.07 -29.50 6.50
C MET A 229 -4.84 -29.51 7.41
N LYS A 230 -3.82 -28.69 7.10
CA LYS A 230 -2.62 -28.55 7.94
C LYS A 230 -2.95 -28.02 9.34
N ALA A 231 -3.82 -27.02 9.45
CA ALA A 231 -4.25 -26.48 10.74
C ALA A 231 -4.96 -27.53 11.60
N ARG A 232 -5.85 -28.34 10.99
CA ARG A 232 -6.51 -29.46 11.68
C ARG A 232 -5.51 -30.52 12.15
N LEU A 233 -4.54 -30.89 11.31
CA LEU A 233 -3.50 -31.84 11.68
C LEU A 233 -2.61 -31.31 12.81
N GLN A 234 -2.26 -30.02 12.78
CA GLN A 234 -1.49 -29.37 13.84
C GLN A 234 -2.26 -29.34 15.17
N LEU A 235 -3.56 -29.06 15.12
CA LEU A 235 -4.42 -29.12 16.30
C LEU A 235 -4.48 -30.54 16.87
N ALA A 236 -4.69 -31.56 16.01
CA ALA A 236 -4.71 -32.97 16.43
C ALA A 236 -3.38 -33.40 17.08
N LYS A 237 -2.24 -33.00 16.51
CA LYS A 237 -0.91 -33.24 17.09
C LYS A 237 -0.75 -32.59 18.47
N LYS A 238 -1.21 -31.35 18.64
CA LYS A 238 -1.18 -30.66 19.93
C LYS A 238 -2.06 -31.35 20.97
N VAL A 239 -3.27 -31.76 20.59
CA VAL A 239 -4.18 -32.50 21.48
C VAL A 239 -3.56 -33.84 21.90
N LEU A 240 -2.97 -34.59 20.96
CA LEU A 240 -2.29 -35.85 21.28
C LEU A 240 -1.12 -35.64 22.25
N ALA A 241 -0.30 -34.61 22.05
CA ALA A 241 0.80 -34.29 22.96
C ALA A 241 0.31 -33.97 24.38
N VAL A 242 -0.78 -33.20 24.51
CA VAL A 242 -1.39 -32.90 25.82
C VAL A 242 -1.94 -34.17 26.48
N LEU A 243 -2.62 -35.05 25.73
CA LEU A 243 -3.10 -36.33 26.25
C LEU A 243 -1.96 -37.22 26.76
N LEU A 244 -0.84 -37.30 26.03
CA LEU A 244 0.34 -38.05 26.47
C LEU A 244 0.95 -37.47 27.76
N LEU A 245 0.97 -36.15 27.93
CA LEU A 245 1.43 -35.51 29.17
C LEU A 245 0.50 -35.82 30.36
N ILE A 246 -0.81 -35.81 30.14
CA ILE A 246 -1.79 -36.16 31.18
C ILE A 246 -1.63 -37.64 31.60
N ILE A 247 -1.52 -38.55 30.62
CA ILE A 247 -1.34 -39.99 30.89
C ILE A 247 0.00 -40.24 31.60
N GLY A 248 1.09 -39.59 31.16
CA GLY A 248 2.40 -39.68 31.81
C GLY A 248 2.40 -39.14 33.25
N GLY A 249 1.70 -38.02 33.49
CA GLY A 249 1.53 -37.46 34.83
C GLY A 249 0.73 -38.35 35.77
N LEU A 250 -0.37 -38.95 35.28
CA LEU A 250 -1.18 -39.91 36.03
C LEU A 250 -0.45 -41.23 36.30
N GLY A 251 0.36 -41.70 35.34
CA GLY A 251 1.20 -42.88 35.49
C GLY A 251 2.27 -42.72 36.58
N CYS A 252 2.95 -41.57 36.64
CA CYS A 252 3.89 -41.26 37.73
C CYS A 252 3.19 -41.17 39.10
N GLY A 253 1.98 -40.61 39.14
CA GLY A 253 1.18 -40.56 40.38
C GLY A 253 0.82 -41.94 40.94
N LEU A 254 0.44 -42.88 40.08
CA LEU A 254 0.10 -44.26 40.48
C LEU A 254 1.31 -45.09 40.91
N ILE A 255 2.49 -44.86 40.31
CA ILE A 255 3.73 -45.54 40.70
C ILE A 255 4.19 -45.06 42.09
N LEU A 256 4.12 -43.75 42.37
CA LEU A 256 4.47 -43.21 43.68
C LEU A 256 3.47 -43.64 44.78
N PHE A 257 2.19 -43.78 44.46
CA PHE A 257 1.19 -44.27 45.41
C PHE A 257 1.37 -45.75 45.78
N ARG A 258 1.92 -46.58 44.87
CA ARG A 258 2.16 -48.02 45.13
C ARG A 258 3.41 -48.29 45.96
N VAL A 259 4.37 -47.36 46.00
CA VAL A 259 5.57 -47.43 46.88
C VAL A 259 5.24 -47.02 48.33
N ALA A 260 4.12 -46.32 48.54
CA ALA A 260 3.66 -45.85 49.86
C ALA A 260 2.54 -46.72 50.47
N ALA A 261 2.46 -48.01 50.13
CA ALA A 261 1.63 -48.95 50.86
C ALA A 261 2.48 -49.61 51.97
N PRO A 262 2.20 -49.38 53.26
CA PRO A 262 2.89 -50.02 54.36
C PRO A 262 2.46 -51.49 54.43
N GLY A 263 3.41 -52.41 54.27
CA GLY A 263 3.23 -53.82 54.60
C GLY A 263 3.56 -54.03 56.07
N ASP A 264 2.58 -54.52 56.82
CA ASP A 264 2.66 -55.02 58.19
C ASP A 264 3.80 -56.03 58.42
N LEU A 265 4.68 -55.75 59.40
CA LEU A 265 4.98 -56.53 60.62
C LEU A 265 6.17 -55.93 61.37
#